data_AF-A0A7T3W0F9-F1
#
_entry.id   AF-A0A7T3W0F9-F1
#
_cell.length_a   1.000
_cell.length_b   1.000
_cell.length_c   1.000
_cell.angle_alpha   90.00
_cell.angle_beta   90.00
_cell.angle_gamma   90.00
#
_symmetry.space_group_name_H-M   'P 1'
#
loop_
_entity.id
_entity.type
_entity.pdbx_description
1 polymer ?
#
loop_
_entity_poly.entity_id
_entity_poly.type
_entity_poly.pdbx_seq_one_letter_code
_entity_poly.pdbx_strand_id
1 'polypeptide(L)'
;MKCVNNRGFSATEALVGFLLMSVMLMLYIPGFQSEVLRLSRLQAEMHQWRVFYDLVKLKLAKDSQGETLRNRIALYNVQYDAITEFDCDESQCWISFENGATHHVLLEAIE
;
A
#
# COMPACT_ATOMS: atom_id res chain seq x y z
N MET A 1 10.36 -60.23 26.61
CA MET A 1 10.17 -58.77 26.82
C MET A 1 10.72 -58.06 25.60
N LYS A 2 9.86 -57.66 24.65
CA LYS A 2 10.28 -56.97 23.42
C LYS A 2 10.57 -55.51 23.78
N CYS A 3 11.84 -55.11 23.80
CA CYS A 3 12.22 -53.71 23.87
C CYS A 3 11.80 -53.05 22.54
N VAL A 4 10.62 -52.45 22.51
CA VAL A 4 10.18 -51.63 21.38
C VAL A 4 11.03 -50.36 21.41
N ASN A 5 11.83 -50.16 20.38
CA ASN A 5 12.68 -49.00 20.21
C ASN A 5 11.83 -47.74 19.90
N ASN A 6 11.18 -47.19 20.93
CA ASN A 6 10.32 -46.00 20.81
C ASN A 6 11.09 -44.72 20.43
N ARG A 7 12.41 -44.68 20.66
CA ARG A 7 13.23 -43.49 20.37
C ARG A 7 13.55 -43.34 18.89
N GLY A 8 13.81 -44.45 18.19
CA GLY A 8 13.98 -44.44 16.73
C GLY A 8 12.71 -44.04 15.99
N PHE A 9 11.55 -44.51 16.48
CA PHE A 9 10.24 -44.19 15.90
C PHE A 9 9.90 -42.70 16.05
N SER A 10 10.15 -42.12 17.23
CA SER A 10 9.92 -40.69 17.51
C SER A 10 10.82 -39.77 16.67
N ALA A 11 12.08 -40.14 16.45
CA ALA A 11 13.01 -39.35 15.62
C ALA A 11 12.63 -39.37 14.14
N THR A 12 12.20 -40.53 13.61
CA THR A 12 11.72 -40.62 12.22
C THR A 12 10.41 -39.88 12.01
N GLU A 13 9.50 -39.92 12.99
CA GLU A 13 8.23 -39.19 12.95
C GLU A 13 8.47 -37.67 12.98
N ALA A 14 9.40 -37.19 13.80
CA ALA A 14 9.81 -35.79 13.81
C ALA A 14 10.44 -35.34 12.47
N LEU A 15 11.25 -36.20 11.83
CA LEU A 15 11.83 -35.94 10.51
C LEU A 15 10.74 -35.83 9.43
N VAL A 16 9.77 -36.75 9.44
CA VAL A 16 8.63 -36.70 8.51
C VAL A 16 7.79 -35.45 8.75
N GLY A 17 7.51 -35.10 10.01
CA GLY A 17 6.80 -33.87 10.36
C GLY A 17 7.54 -32.61 9.89
N PHE A 18 8.87 -32.57 10.06
CA PHE A 18 9.70 -31.47 9.60
C PHE A 18 9.68 -31.34 8.07
N LEU A 19 9.76 -32.46 7.34
CA LEU A 19 9.68 -32.47 5.88
C LEU A 19 8.31 -31.98 5.39
N LEU A 20 7.22 -32.44 6.00
CA LEU A 20 5.86 -31.99 5.66
C LEU A 20 5.68 -30.49 5.92
N MET A 21 6.14 -30.01 7.08
CA MET A 21 6.11 -28.58 7.41
C MET A 21 6.96 -27.76 6.42
N SER A 22 8.14 -28.25 6.05
CA SER A 22 9.01 -27.58 5.09
C SER A 22 8.36 -27.46 3.71
N VAL A 23 7.71 -28.52 3.24
CA VAL A 23 6.99 -28.52 1.97
C VAL A 23 5.79 -27.57 2.03
N MET A 24 5.03 -27.57 3.13
CA MET A 24 3.93 -26.63 3.33
C MET A 24 4.40 -25.18 3.29
N LEU A 25 5.49 -24.86 3.99
CA LEU A 25 6.08 -23.52 4.00
C LEU A 25 6.59 -23.11 2.61
N MET A 26 7.21 -24.03 1.87
CA MET A 26 7.69 -23.77 0.52
C MET A 26 6.55 -23.36 -0.43
N LEU A 27 5.35 -23.93 -0.26
CA LEU A 27 4.17 -23.57 -1.04
C LEU A 27 3.47 -22.30 -0.50
N TYR A 28 3.47 -22.09 0.81
CA TYR A 28 2.77 -20.98 1.46
C TYR A 28 3.51 -19.64 1.34
N ILE A 29 4.83 -19.63 1.55
CA ILE A 29 5.65 -18.41 1.60
C ILE A 29 5.50 -17.56 0.33
N PRO A 30 5.55 -18.11 -0.90
CA PRO A 30 5.38 -17.32 -2.11
C PRO A 30 4.01 -16.62 -2.17
N GLY A 31 2.94 -17.32 -1.79
CA GLY A 31 1.60 -16.75 -1.72
C GLY A 31 1.51 -15.62 -0.70
N PHE A 32 2.04 -15.84 0.49
CA PHE A 32 2.10 -14.80 1.53
C PHE A 32 2.88 -13.56 1.07
N GLN A 33 4.05 -13.74 0.44
CA GLN A 33 4.83 -12.63 -0.09
C GLN A 33 4.07 -11.85 -1.16
N SER A 34 3.35 -12.53 -2.05
CA SER A 34 2.53 -11.88 -3.07
C SER A 34 1.43 -11.01 -2.47
N GLU A 35 0.77 -11.48 -1.40
CA GLU A 35 -0.27 -10.72 -0.70
C GLU A 35 0.31 -9.53 0.07
N VAL A 36 1.47 -9.69 0.70
CA VAL A 36 2.18 -8.57 1.36
C VAL A 36 2.54 -7.48 0.34
N LEU A 37 3.05 -7.86 -0.83
CA LEU A 37 3.35 -6.91 -1.91
C LEU A 37 2.08 -6.25 -2.48
N ARG A 38 0.97 -7.00 -2.56
CA ARG A 38 -0.31 -6.44 -2.99
C ARG A 38 -0.83 -5.41 -1.98
N LEU A 39 -0.76 -5.73 -0.69
CA LEU A 39 -1.18 -4.82 0.38
C LEU A 39 -0.33 -3.56 0.44
N SER A 40 0.99 -3.66 0.26
CA SER A 40 1.86 -2.49 0.25
C SER A 40 1.56 -1.55 -0.93
N ARG A 41 1.26 -2.11 -2.12
CA ARG A 41 0.81 -1.32 -3.28
C ARG A 41 -0.52 -0.62 -3.02
N LEU A 42 -1.51 -1.34 -2.49
CA LEU A 42 -2.82 -0.76 -2.14
C LEU A 42 -2.68 0.34 -1.07
N GLN A 43 -1.79 0.16 -0.11
CA GLN A 43 -1.53 1.17 0.91
C GLN A 43 -0.89 2.43 0.30
N ALA A 44 0.04 2.29 -0.64
CA ALA A 44 0.62 3.42 -1.37
C ALA A 44 -0.45 4.16 -2.19
N GLU A 45 -1.29 3.42 -2.92
CA GLU A 45 -2.38 3.99 -3.72
C GLU A 45 -3.42 4.73 -2.86
N MET A 46 -3.86 4.12 -1.76
CA MET A 46 -4.75 4.79 -0.79
C MET A 46 -4.14 6.07 -0.23
N HIS A 47 -2.83 6.07 0.00
CA HIS A 47 -2.13 7.25 0.50
C HIS A 47 -2.15 8.38 -0.56
N GLN A 48 -1.85 8.06 -1.82
CA GLN A 48 -1.93 9.02 -2.92
C GLN A 48 -3.34 9.61 -3.06
N TRP A 49 -4.39 8.76 -2.98
CA TRP A 49 -5.78 9.22 -2.99
C TRP A 49 -6.11 10.14 -1.82
N ARG A 50 -5.60 9.84 -0.62
CA ARG A 50 -5.79 10.72 0.55
C ARG A 50 -5.13 12.07 0.36
N VAL A 51 -3.88 12.09 -0.14
CA VAL A 51 -3.16 13.34 -0.45
C VAL A 51 -3.93 14.15 -1.48
N PHE A 52 -4.38 13.50 -2.56
CA PHE A 52 -5.16 14.15 -3.60
C PHE A 52 -6.44 14.77 -3.05
N TYR A 53 -7.22 14.01 -2.28
CA TYR A 53 -8.44 14.50 -1.63
C TYR A 53 -8.19 15.68 -0.70
N ASP A 54 -7.14 15.62 0.14
CA ASP A 54 -6.78 16.71 1.05
C ASP A 54 -6.45 18.00 0.28
N LEU A 55 -5.71 17.90 -0.83
CA LEU A 55 -5.34 19.04 -1.67
C LEU A 55 -6.53 19.62 -2.43
N VAL A 56 -7.40 18.76 -2.98
CA VAL A 56 -8.65 19.19 -3.64
C VAL A 56 -9.55 19.93 -2.65
N LYS A 57 -9.74 19.38 -1.45
CA LYS A 57 -10.53 20.02 -0.40
C LYS A 57 -9.97 21.38 0.00
N LEU A 58 -8.64 21.48 0.15
CA LEU A 58 -7.97 22.75 0.46
C LEU A 58 -8.20 23.79 -0.65
N LYS A 59 -8.02 23.39 -1.92
CA LYS A 59 -8.18 24.28 -3.07
C LYS A 59 -9.64 24.77 -3.23
N LEU A 60 -10.61 23.88 -3.11
CA LEU A 60 -12.04 24.19 -3.27
C LEU A 60 -12.63 24.98 -2.11
N ALA A 61 -12.02 24.94 -0.92
CA ALA A 61 -12.53 25.66 0.25
C ALA A 61 -12.52 27.20 0.11
N LYS A 62 -12.01 27.78 -1.00
CA LYS A 62 -11.93 29.23 -1.34
C LYS A 62 -11.26 30.15 -0.29
N ASP A 63 -10.99 29.68 0.92
CA ASP A 63 -10.37 30.40 2.05
C ASP A 63 -8.86 30.15 2.20
N SER A 64 -8.30 29.19 1.44
CA SER A 64 -6.88 28.85 1.55
C SER A 64 -6.04 29.75 0.65
N GLN A 65 -5.43 30.78 1.24
CA GLN A 65 -4.39 31.57 0.57
C GLN A 65 -3.34 30.61 -0.01
N GLY A 66 -2.92 30.81 -1.26
CA GLY A 66 -2.07 29.88 -2.02
C GLY A 66 -0.76 29.44 -1.33
N GLU A 67 -0.34 30.16 -0.29
CA GLU A 67 0.76 29.81 0.60
C GLU A 67 0.48 28.55 1.45
N THR A 68 -0.75 28.38 1.95
CA THR A 68 -1.15 27.20 2.73
C THR A 68 -1.14 25.92 1.90
N LEU A 69 -1.59 26.00 0.63
CA LEU A 69 -1.55 24.88 -0.32
C LEU A 69 -0.11 24.52 -0.67
N ARG A 70 0.73 25.51 -0.98
CA ARG A 70 2.17 25.29 -1.27
C ARG A 70 2.89 24.65 -0.09
N ASN A 71 2.66 25.13 1.13
CA ASN A 71 3.27 24.56 2.33
C ASN A 71 2.80 23.11 2.55
N ARG A 72 1.54 22.80 2.25
CA ARG A 72 1.02 21.43 2.36
C ARG A 72 1.66 20.49 1.35
N ILE A 73 1.79 20.92 0.08
CA ILE A 73 2.47 20.16 -0.97
C ILE A 73 3.94 19.92 -0.59
N ALA A 74 4.63 20.95 -0.09
CA ALA A 74 6.01 20.81 0.37
C ALA A 74 6.14 19.80 1.52
N LEU A 75 5.19 19.80 2.48
CA LEU A 75 5.18 18.83 3.57
C LEU A 75 5.00 17.39 3.07
N TYR A 76 4.06 17.17 2.14
CA TYR A 76 3.86 15.83 1.55
C TYR A 76 5.09 15.37 0.76
N ASN A 77 5.75 16.26 0.01
CA ASN A 77 6.96 15.93 -0.74
C ASN A 77 8.18 15.61 0.16
N VAL A 78 8.21 16.11 1.41
CA VAL A 78 9.26 15.75 2.38
C VAL A 78 8.98 14.39 3.02
N GLN A 79 7.72 14.06 3.23
CA GLN A 79 7.31 12.87 3.99
C GLN A 79 7.07 11.65 3.08
N TYR A 80 6.78 11.85 1.80
CA TYR A 80 6.31 10.84 0.85
C TYR A 80 6.82 11.08 -0.58
N ASP A 81 6.23 10.37 -1.54
CA ASP A 81 6.46 10.56 -2.99
C ASP A 81 6.24 12.02 -3.40
N ALA A 82 7.17 12.54 -4.20
CA ALA A 82 7.10 13.91 -4.66
C ALA A 82 5.93 14.07 -5.65
N ILE A 83 4.99 14.94 -5.31
CA ILE A 83 4.00 15.49 -6.21
C ILE A 83 4.76 16.31 -7.26
N THR A 84 4.63 15.93 -8.52
CA THR A 84 5.23 16.65 -9.65
C THR A 84 4.34 17.79 -10.09
N GLU A 85 3.04 17.53 -10.20
CA GLU A 85 2.06 18.47 -10.70
C GLU A 85 0.72 18.28 -9.97
N PHE A 86 0.04 19.38 -9.67
CA PHE A 86 -1.30 19.40 -9.08
C PHE A 86 -2.05 20.63 -9.60
N ASP A 87 -3.22 20.41 -10.17
CA ASP A 87 -4.13 21.50 -10.52
C ASP A 87 -5.59 21.05 -10.36
N CYS A 88 -6.43 22.01 -10.01
CA CYS A 88 -7.80 21.77 -9.61
C CYS A 88 -8.62 23.04 -9.82
N ASP A 89 -9.60 22.93 -10.70
CA ASP A 89 -10.56 23.95 -11.07
C ASP A 89 -11.99 23.54 -10.65
N GLU A 90 -13.01 24.32 -11.03
CA GLU A 90 -14.40 24.04 -10.65
C GLU A 90 -15.01 22.84 -11.40
N SER A 91 -14.34 22.31 -12.43
CA SER A 91 -14.81 21.24 -13.32
C SER A 91 -14.02 19.94 -13.22
N GLN A 92 -12.74 20.02 -12.86
CA GLN A 92 -11.85 18.87 -12.78
C GLN A 92 -10.67 19.12 -11.86
N CYS A 93 -10.16 18.05 -11.27
CA CYS A 93 -8.92 18.07 -10.51
C CYS A 93 -8.03 16.91 -10.93
N TRP A 94 -6.73 17.16 -10.99
CA TRP A 94 -5.73 16.14 -11.30
C TRP A 94 -4.46 16.33 -10.48
N ILE A 95 -3.75 15.22 -10.32
CA ILE A 95 -2.47 15.16 -9.63
C ILE A 95 -1.56 14.12 -10.29
N SER A 96 -0.28 14.44 -10.33
CA SER A 96 0.79 13.57 -10.84
C SER A 96 1.85 13.38 -9.78
N PHE A 97 2.36 12.16 -9.67
CA PHE A 97 3.42 11.77 -8.75
C PHE A 97 4.68 11.36 -9.51
N GLU A 98 5.84 11.47 -8.86
CA GLU A 98 7.15 11.11 -9.44
C GLU A 98 7.22 9.63 -9.85
N ASN A 99 6.47 8.75 -9.17
CA ASN A 99 6.38 7.34 -9.51
C ASN A 99 5.55 7.04 -10.78
N GLY A 100 5.04 8.08 -11.46
CA GLY A 100 4.26 7.98 -12.69
C GLY A 100 2.76 7.75 -12.47
N ALA A 101 2.30 7.63 -11.22
CA ALA A 101 0.87 7.57 -10.93
C ALA A 101 0.21 8.92 -11.20
N THR A 102 -0.98 8.87 -11.81
CA THR A 102 -1.80 10.05 -12.09
C THR A 102 -3.23 9.77 -11.67
N HIS A 103 -3.83 10.67 -10.90
CA HIS A 103 -5.24 10.60 -10.52
C HIS A 103 -5.98 11.80 -11.10
N HIS A 104 -7.14 11.56 -11.72
CA HIS A 104 -7.99 12.59 -12.32
C HIS A 104 -9.44 12.32 -11.92
N VAL A 105 -10.13 13.39 -11.53
CA VAL A 105 -11.55 13.35 -11.17
C VAL A 105 -12.24 14.53 -11.83
N LEU A 106 -13.34 14.23 -12.53
CA LEU A 106 -14.28 15.22 -13.02
C LEU A 106 -15.23 15.60 -11.88
N LEU A 107 -15.30 16.88 -11.57
CA LEU A 107 -16.27 17.43 -10.63
C LEU A 107 -17.55 17.69 -11.41
N GLU A 108 -18.31 16.63 -11.69
CA GLU A 108 -19.67 16.82 -12.17
C GLU A 108 -20.49 17.53 -11.08
N ALA A 109 -21.20 18.59 -11.46
CA ALA A 109 -22.12 19.26 -10.58
C ALA A 109 -23.14 18.22 -10.10
N ILE A 110 -23.05 17.82 -8.83
CA ILE A 110 -24.11 17.08 -8.17
C ILE A 110 -25.25 18.11 -8.03
N GLU A 111 -26.15 18.14 -9.01
CA GLU A 111 -27.45 18.84 -8.92
C GLU A 111 -28.31 18.27 -7.77
#